data_AF-A0A6N2EPP8-F1
#
_entry.id   AF-A0A6N2EPP8-F1
#
_cell.length_a   1.000
_cell.length_b   1.000
_cell.length_c   1.000
_cell.angle_alpha   90.00
_cell.angle_beta   90.00
_cell.angle_gamma   90.00
#
_symmetry.space_group_name_H-M   'P 1'
#
loop_
_entity.id
_entity.type
_entity.pdbx_description
1 polymer ?
#
loop_
_entity_poly.entity_id
_entity_poly.type
_entity_poly.pdbx_seq_one_letter_code
_entity_poly.pdbx_strand_id
1 'polypeptide(L)'
;MSVRILSASRFLVAAALAASSSAASAQVVVGDGQTLTRADLLAGVFNGLPFTLGPNLVIDINAGGAMGNLSNPGWPPSFDLAGATVNVNRGGTIQSGPGFGGSHYSGNSTLNIFDGAAVGAAFVQGLTSPSLVSMPNMTMYGGEVGDDMRMFGGTFVMLGGSIGDGAGTDGTTFTMTGGTIGDRFTTGTGFFLQPFAISGGIIGDELRITGWGTISGGVVGADLMVDRLARLSISGGAFGSGIHVPAYDTGEGIVGGTLNLLVTALLIDGTPITLTPGETLQVSQRGGALLEATLADGSPFEIVLNDTRIQGQDHISSHARLTVMLVPAPNAAALLVFGGILAARRRRCS
;
A
#
# COMPACT_ATOMS: atom_id res chain seq x y z
N MET A 1 -82.05 -28.01 9.43
CA MET A 1 -81.52 -27.10 10.46
C MET A 1 -80.78 -27.96 11.48
N SER A 2 -79.46 -28.08 11.36
CA SER A 2 -78.64 -28.78 12.36
C SER A 2 -77.27 -28.14 12.37
N VAL A 3 -77.00 -27.43 13.47
CA VAL A 3 -75.80 -26.63 13.73
C VAL A 3 -74.72 -27.57 14.24
N ARG A 4 -73.58 -27.65 13.54
CA ARG A 4 -72.36 -28.29 14.07
C ARG A 4 -71.39 -27.22 14.54
N ILE A 5 -70.99 -27.41 15.79
CA ILE A 5 -70.16 -26.56 16.64
C ILE A 5 -68.73 -26.50 16.08
N LEU A 6 -68.24 -25.27 15.84
CA LEU A 6 -66.86 -24.96 15.49
C LEU A 6 -65.94 -25.27 16.68
N SER A 7 -65.00 -26.20 16.51
CA SER A 7 -63.97 -26.46 17.52
C SER A 7 -62.93 -25.33 17.52
N ALA A 8 -62.81 -24.67 18.65
CA ALA A 8 -61.83 -23.64 18.90
C ALA A 8 -60.44 -24.23 19.21
N SER A 9 -59.42 -23.57 18.64
CA SER A 9 -58.15 -23.22 19.28
C SER A 9 -57.21 -24.34 19.72
N ARG A 10 -56.12 -24.55 18.97
CA ARG A 10 -54.72 -24.61 19.48
C ARG A 10 -53.72 -24.29 18.36
N PHE A 11 -53.42 -22.99 18.15
CA PHE A 11 -52.20 -22.59 17.44
C PHE A 11 -51.06 -22.55 18.46
N LEU A 12 -50.23 -23.59 18.47
CA LEU A 12 -48.94 -23.60 19.15
C LEU A 12 -47.97 -22.75 18.32
N VAL A 13 -47.76 -21.50 18.72
CA VAL A 13 -46.63 -20.70 18.24
C VAL A 13 -45.39 -21.23 18.94
N ALA A 14 -44.69 -22.15 18.28
CA ALA A 14 -43.36 -22.55 18.70
C ALA A 14 -42.40 -21.39 18.38
N ALA A 15 -42.16 -20.52 19.37
CA ALA A 15 -41.05 -19.60 19.35
C ALA A 15 -39.76 -20.43 19.40
N ALA A 16 -39.23 -20.80 18.23
CA ALA A 16 -37.87 -21.29 18.13
C ALA A 16 -36.95 -20.13 18.55
N LEU A 17 -36.50 -20.17 19.81
CA LEU A 17 -35.28 -19.47 20.19
C LEU A 17 -34.17 -20.06 19.31
N ALA A 18 -33.92 -19.44 18.16
CA ALA A 18 -32.65 -19.57 17.47
C ALA A 18 -31.63 -18.95 18.43
N ALA A 19 -31.07 -19.78 19.32
CA ALA A 19 -29.85 -19.44 20.01
C ALA A 19 -28.83 -19.22 18.89
N SER A 20 -28.59 -17.96 18.55
CA SER A 20 -27.43 -17.54 17.77
C SER A 20 -26.22 -17.91 18.62
N SER A 21 -25.76 -19.16 18.51
CA SER A 21 -24.45 -19.54 18.98
C SER A 21 -23.50 -18.68 18.18
N SER A 22 -23.05 -17.57 18.78
CA SER A 22 -21.90 -16.85 18.26
C SER A 22 -20.78 -17.87 18.23
N ALA A 23 -20.49 -18.41 17.05
CA ALA A 23 -19.38 -19.32 16.89
C ALA A 23 -18.17 -18.57 17.44
N ALA A 24 -17.60 -19.05 18.54
CA ALA A 24 -16.38 -18.49 19.06
C ALA A 24 -15.37 -18.46 17.89
N SER A 25 -14.72 -17.31 17.67
CA SER A 25 -13.70 -17.21 16.63
C SER A 25 -12.69 -18.33 16.84
N ALA A 26 -12.53 -19.19 15.84
CA ALA A 26 -11.50 -20.21 15.89
C ALA A 26 -10.15 -19.48 15.89
N GLN A 27 -9.25 -19.85 16.81
CA GLN A 27 -7.93 -19.25 16.93
C GLN A 27 -6.88 -20.34 16.80
N VAL A 28 -5.90 -20.13 15.93
CA VAL A 28 -4.69 -20.96 15.80
C VAL A 28 -3.52 -20.15 16.34
N VAL A 29 -2.86 -20.66 17.37
CA VAL A 29 -1.70 -20.01 17.99
C VAL A 29 -0.44 -20.79 17.65
N VAL A 30 0.50 -20.16 16.98
CA VAL A 30 1.80 -20.73 16.59
C VAL A 30 2.87 -20.11 17.49
N GLY A 31 3.31 -20.88 18.49
CA GLY A 31 4.28 -20.46 19.49
C GLY A 31 5.71 -20.91 19.18
N ASP A 32 6.59 -20.75 20.17
CA ASP A 32 8.02 -21.04 20.07
C ASP A 32 8.31 -22.47 19.60
N GLY A 33 9.19 -22.59 18.59
CA GLY A 33 9.58 -23.86 17.98
C GLY A 33 8.50 -24.52 17.12
N GLN A 34 7.34 -23.88 16.94
CA GLN A 34 6.24 -24.42 16.13
C GLN A 34 6.22 -23.78 14.75
N THR A 35 5.85 -24.58 13.74
CA THR A 35 5.67 -24.10 12.37
C THR A 35 4.31 -24.54 11.85
N LEU A 36 3.44 -23.58 11.52
CA LEU A 36 2.20 -23.86 10.78
C LEU A 36 2.54 -24.05 9.30
N THR A 37 2.38 -25.28 8.83
CA THR A 37 2.72 -25.67 7.46
C THR A 37 1.50 -25.63 6.55
N ARG A 38 1.75 -25.71 5.24
CA ARG A 38 0.69 -25.93 4.25
C ARG A 38 -0.12 -27.20 4.54
N ALA A 39 0.52 -28.28 5.00
CA ALA A 39 -0.15 -29.54 5.28
C ALA A 39 -1.17 -29.39 6.42
N ASP A 40 -0.83 -28.61 7.46
CA ASP A 40 -1.72 -28.30 8.58
C ASP A 40 -2.95 -27.51 8.12
N LEU A 41 -2.74 -26.51 7.26
CA LEU A 41 -3.83 -25.71 6.68
C LEU A 41 -4.77 -26.53 5.79
N LEU A 42 -4.24 -27.47 5.00
CA LEU A 42 -5.05 -28.40 4.20
C LEU A 42 -5.82 -29.40 5.07
N ALA A 43 -5.19 -29.89 6.14
CA ALA A 43 -5.82 -30.81 7.07
C ALA A 43 -6.86 -30.12 7.96
N GLY A 44 -6.77 -28.80 8.14
CA GLY A 44 -7.56 -28.06 9.12
C GLY A 44 -7.24 -28.53 10.54
N VAL A 45 -5.98 -28.92 10.82
CA VAL A 45 -5.54 -29.37 12.14
C VAL A 45 -4.15 -28.83 12.42
N PHE A 46 -3.94 -28.24 13.60
CA PHE A 46 -2.61 -27.80 14.06
C PHE A 46 -2.41 -28.23 15.51
N ASN A 47 -1.29 -28.89 15.83
CA ASN A 47 -1.03 -29.48 17.16
C ASN A 47 -2.20 -30.34 17.69
N GLY A 48 -2.85 -31.10 16.81
CA GLY A 48 -3.99 -31.96 17.15
C GLY A 48 -5.33 -31.23 17.38
N LEU A 49 -5.35 -29.90 17.26
CA LEU A 49 -6.56 -29.10 17.39
C LEU A 49 -7.16 -28.82 16.00
N PRO A 50 -8.43 -29.18 15.77
CA PRO A 50 -9.08 -28.89 14.50
C PRO A 50 -9.44 -27.41 14.39
N PHE A 51 -9.36 -26.87 13.18
CA PHE A 51 -9.85 -25.55 12.80
C PHE A 51 -10.49 -25.60 11.41
N THR A 52 -11.20 -24.55 11.03
CA THR A 52 -11.77 -24.40 9.70
C THR A 52 -11.31 -23.08 9.14
N LEU A 53 -10.73 -23.11 7.94
CA LEU A 53 -10.39 -21.90 7.19
C LEU A 53 -11.68 -21.11 6.89
N GLY A 54 -11.63 -19.81 7.13
CA GLY A 54 -12.77 -18.93 6.96
C GLY A 54 -12.50 -17.55 7.53
N PRO A 55 -13.40 -16.58 7.30
CA PRO A 55 -13.20 -15.18 7.71
C PRO A 55 -13.17 -14.98 9.23
N ASN A 56 -13.67 -15.95 9.99
CA ASN A 56 -13.68 -15.90 11.47
C ASN A 56 -12.44 -16.56 12.10
N LEU A 57 -11.56 -17.16 11.29
CA LEU A 57 -10.32 -17.76 11.77
C LEU A 57 -9.26 -16.68 11.98
N VAL A 58 -8.64 -16.68 13.15
CA VAL A 58 -7.45 -15.88 13.46
C VAL A 58 -6.26 -16.79 13.66
N ILE A 59 -5.17 -16.51 12.96
CA ILE A 59 -3.89 -17.24 13.07
C ILE A 59 -2.87 -16.27 13.67
N ASP A 60 -2.42 -16.54 14.89
CA ASP A 60 -1.41 -15.74 15.58
C ASP A 60 -0.05 -16.43 15.53
N ILE A 61 0.90 -15.84 14.81
CA ILE A 61 2.29 -16.27 14.77
C ILE A 61 3.09 -15.47 15.81
N ASN A 62 3.39 -16.10 16.94
CA ASN A 62 4.05 -15.47 18.08
C ASN A 62 5.57 -15.68 18.05
N ALA A 63 6.25 -15.12 19.06
CA ALA A 63 7.70 -15.26 19.24
C ALA A 63 8.17 -16.72 19.10
N GLY A 64 9.13 -16.94 18.19
CA GLY A 64 9.70 -18.25 17.90
C GLY A 64 8.81 -19.17 17.06
N GLY A 65 7.57 -18.75 16.78
CA GLY A 65 6.66 -19.42 15.86
C GLY A 65 6.89 -19.00 14.43
N ALA A 66 6.54 -19.89 13.50
CA ALA A 66 6.66 -19.65 12.08
C ALA A 66 5.40 -20.05 11.30
N MET A 67 5.02 -19.28 10.29
CA MET A 67 4.25 -19.80 9.18
C MET A 67 5.22 -20.26 8.10
N GLY A 68 5.18 -21.55 7.76
CA GLY A 68 6.01 -22.12 6.71
C GLY A 68 5.65 -21.60 5.32
N ASN A 69 6.46 -21.95 4.33
CA ASN A 69 6.14 -21.63 2.94
C ASN A 69 4.84 -22.32 2.50
N LEU A 70 3.90 -21.54 1.96
CA LEU A 70 2.61 -22.03 1.47
C LEU A 70 2.59 -22.33 -0.03
N SER A 71 3.70 -22.07 -0.74
CA SER A 71 3.79 -22.30 -2.18
C SER A 71 3.54 -23.77 -2.54
N ASN A 72 3.02 -23.99 -3.76
CA ASN A 72 2.98 -25.32 -4.36
C ASN A 72 4.18 -25.42 -5.29
N PRO A 73 4.84 -26.59 -5.44
CA PRO A 73 5.62 -26.87 -6.63
C PRO A 73 4.73 -26.76 -7.89
N GLY A 74 4.73 -25.60 -8.56
CA GLY A 74 3.94 -25.29 -9.75
C GLY A 74 3.51 -23.81 -9.79
N TRP A 75 3.29 -23.23 -10.98
CA TRP A 75 3.07 -21.77 -11.16
C TRP A 75 1.62 -21.45 -11.60
N PRO A 76 0.87 -20.57 -10.90
CA PRO A 76 1.00 -20.22 -9.49
C PRO A 76 -0.27 -20.64 -8.70
N PRO A 77 -0.29 -21.76 -7.96
CA PRO A 77 -1.32 -21.97 -6.96
C PRO A 77 -0.88 -21.27 -5.67
N SER A 78 -1.44 -20.08 -5.42
CA SER A 78 -1.45 -19.49 -4.08
C SER A 78 -2.25 -20.35 -3.11
N PHE A 79 -1.97 -20.21 -1.81
CA PHE A 79 -2.81 -20.81 -0.79
C PHE A 79 -3.92 -19.83 -0.41
N ASP A 80 -5.17 -20.22 -0.64
CA ASP A 80 -6.36 -19.47 -0.24
C ASP A 80 -6.62 -19.67 1.26
N LEU A 81 -6.54 -18.61 2.05
CA LEU A 81 -6.83 -18.64 3.49
C LEU A 81 -8.31 -18.41 3.80
N ALA A 82 -9.17 -18.38 2.78
CA ALA A 82 -10.62 -18.27 2.87
C ALA A 82 -11.10 -17.06 3.68
N GLY A 83 -10.37 -15.94 3.61
CA GLY A 83 -10.65 -14.70 4.33
C GLY A 83 -10.09 -14.63 5.75
N ALA A 84 -9.33 -15.65 6.20
CA ALA A 84 -8.77 -15.66 7.56
C ALA A 84 -7.85 -14.46 7.83
N THR A 85 -7.73 -14.11 9.10
CA THR A 85 -6.77 -13.11 9.58
C THR A 85 -5.49 -13.79 10.05
N VAL A 86 -4.35 -13.31 9.58
CA VAL A 86 -3.01 -13.74 10.01
C VAL A 86 -2.34 -12.56 10.70
N ASN A 87 -1.96 -12.76 11.96
CA ASN A 87 -1.19 -11.80 12.75
C ASN A 87 0.23 -12.32 12.91
N VAL A 88 1.21 -11.60 12.41
CA VAL A 88 2.63 -11.87 12.69
C VAL A 88 3.06 -10.95 13.81
N ASN A 89 3.14 -11.50 15.01
CA ASN A 89 3.46 -10.77 16.23
C ASN A 89 4.99 -10.67 16.40
N ARG A 90 5.43 -9.92 17.42
CA ARG A 90 6.86 -9.77 17.74
C ARG A 90 7.56 -11.13 17.84
N GLY A 91 8.64 -11.30 17.09
CA GLY A 91 9.44 -12.52 17.02
C GLY A 91 8.79 -13.67 16.24
N GLY A 92 7.57 -13.49 15.72
CA GLY A 92 6.94 -14.41 14.79
C GLY A 92 7.48 -14.21 13.38
N THR A 93 7.48 -15.28 12.60
CA THR A 93 8.04 -15.26 11.24
C THR A 93 7.10 -15.83 10.19
N ILE A 94 7.09 -15.24 8.99
CA ILE A 94 6.60 -15.93 7.78
C ILE A 94 7.82 -16.30 6.96
N GLN A 95 8.02 -17.60 6.77
CA GLN A 95 9.13 -18.12 6.00
C GLN A 95 8.80 -18.06 4.51
N SER A 96 9.70 -17.46 3.73
CA SER A 96 9.78 -17.67 2.29
C SER A 96 10.79 -18.78 1.99
N GLY A 97 10.53 -19.53 0.93
CA GLY A 97 11.48 -20.49 0.39
C GLY A 97 12.61 -19.80 -0.39
N PRO A 98 13.68 -20.55 -0.73
CA PRO A 98 14.80 -20.01 -1.49
C PRO A 98 14.41 -19.68 -2.95
N GLY A 99 14.72 -18.46 -3.38
CA GLY A 99 14.61 -17.98 -4.77
C GLY A 99 13.21 -17.54 -5.21
N PHE A 100 13.08 -17.06 -6.45
CA PHE A 100 11.79 -16.65 -7.05
C PHE A 100 10.74 -17.79 -7.14
N GLY A 101 11.18 -19.06 -7.07
CA GLY A 101 10.29 -20.23 -6.93
C GLY A 101 9.92 -20.55 -5.47
N GLY A 102 10.56 -19.88 -4.52
CA GLY A 102 10.35 -20.01 -3.08
C GLY A 102 9.40 -18.97 -2.50
N SER A 103 8.86 -18.05 -3.31
CA SER A 103 7.89 -17.06 -2.84
C SER A 103 6.77 -17.67 -1.99
N HIS A 104 6.46 -17.04 -0.86
CA HIS A 104 5.29 -17.39 -0.08
C HIS A 104 4.07 -16.78 -0.77
N TYR A 105 3.07 -17.58 -1.13
CA TYR A 105 1.86 -17.11 -1.81
C TYR A 105 0.63 -17.26 -0.91
N SER A 106 0.13 -16.14 -0.39
CA SER A 106 -1.11 -16.07 0.38
C SER A 106 -2.19 -15.34 -0.43
N GLY A 107 -3.35 -15.95 -0.62
CA GLY A 107 -4.52 -15.33 -1.24
C GLY A 107 -5.67 -15.17 -0.25
N ASN A 108 -6.52 -14.17 -0.48
CA ASN A 108 -7.79 -13.97 0.24
C ASN A 108 -7.61 -14.06 1.77
N SER A 109 -6.86 -13.12 2.32
CA SER A 109 -6.53 -13.04 3.74
C SER A 109 -6.41 -11.59 4.20
N THR A 110 -6.52 -11.37 5.51
CA THR A 110 -6.05 -10.14 6.14
C THR A 110 -4.73 -10.44 6.85
N LEU A 111 -3.64 -9.79 6.46
CA LEU A 111 -2.33 -9.94 7.07
C LEU A 111 -1.98 -8.69 7.89
N ASN A 112 -1.71 -8.89 9.18
CA ASN A 112 -1.19 -7.85 10.07
C ASN A 112 0.26 -8.18 10.45
N ILE A 113 1.17 -7.24 10.22
CA ILE A 113 2.58 -7.37 10.62
C ILE A 113 2.88 -6.37 11.72
N PHE A 114 3.20 -6.87 12.91
CA PHE A 114 3.47 -6.06 14.09
C PHE A 114 4.96 -5.82 14.31
N ASP A 115 5.28 -4.90 15.23
CA ASP A 115 6.66 -4.54 15.56
C ASP A 115 7.49 -5.75 16.03
N GLY A 116 8.66 -5.93 15.41
CA GLY A 116 9.56 -7.05 15.62
C GLY A 116 9.14 -8.37 14.96
N ALA A 117 8.10 -8.38 14.13
CA ALA A 117 7.80 -9.50 13.23
C ALA A 117 8.74 -9.51 12.02
N ALA A 118 8.95 -10.68 11.41
CA ALA A 118 9.73 -10.81 10.18
C ALA A 118 8.99 -11.61 9.11
N VAL A 119 8.92 -11.09 7.89
CA VAL A 119 8.42 -11.80 6.71
C VAL A 119 9.56 -11.91 5.71
N GLY A 120 9.82 -13.13 5.25
CA GLY A 120 10.91 -13.40 4.32
C GLY A 120 10.78 -12.66 2.98
N ALA A 121 11.88 -12.60 2.23
CA ALA A 121 11.91 -12.02 0.89
C ALA A 121 11.03 -12.77 -0.11
N ALA A 122 10.73 -12.15 -1.24
CA ALA A 122 9.86 -12.64 -2.30
C ALA A 122 8.46 -13.05 -1.77
N PHE A 123 7.97 -12.38 -0.73
CA PHE A 123 6.62 -12.59 -0.20
C PHE A 123 5.58 -12.05 -1.19
N VAL A 124 4.58 -12.87 -1.51
CA VAL A 124 3.53 -12.53 -2.46
C VAL A 124 2.16 -12.68 -1.82
N GLN A 125 1.39 -11.59 -1.82
CA GLN A 125 0.02 -11.59 -1.34
C GLN A 125 -0.95 -11.24 -2.46
N GLY A 126 -2.05 -12.00 -2.60
CA GLY A 126 -3.16 -11.65 -3.49
C GLY A 126 -3.14 -12.23 -4.89
N LEU A 127 -2.22 -13.14 -5.19
CA LEU A 127 -2.17 -13.82 -6.48
C LEU A 127 -3.30 -14.87 -6.54
N THR A 128 -4.55 -14.43 -6.67
CA THR A 128 -5.71 -15.30 -6.71
C THR A 128 -6.16 -15.55 -8.14
N SER A 129 -6.59 -16.79 -8.41
CA SER A 129 -7.35 -17.13 -9.60
C SER A 129 -8.46 -16.09 -9.86
N PRO A 130 -8.73 -15.70 -11.12
CA PRO A 130 -9.70 -14.65 -11.48
C PRO A 130 -11.15 -14.87 -10.98
N SER A 131 -11.42 -15.97 -10.28
CA SER A 131 -12.73 -16.32 -9.72
C SER A 131 -12.90 -16.01 -8.22
N LEU A 132 -11.89 -15.48 -7.51
CA LEU A 132 -12.00 -15.20 -6.07
C LEU A 132 -12.59 -13.80 -5.81
N VAL A 133 -13.61 -13.77 -4.93
CA VAL A 133 -14.51 -12.62 -4.69
C VAL A 133 -13.96 -11.66 -3.62
N SER A 134 -12.90 -12.03 -2.92
CA SER A 134 -12.35 -11.28 -1.79
C SER A 134 -10.88 -10.92 -2.03
N MET A 135 -10.60 -9.63 -2.05
CA MET A 135 -9.26 -9.10 -2.22
C MET A 135 -8.50 -9.12 -0.88
N PRO A 136 -7.19 -9.41 -0.88
CA PRO A 136 -6.41 -9.44 0.36
C PRO A 136 -6.27 -8.06 0.99
N ASN A 137 -6.06 -8.02 2.30
CA ASN A 137 -5.66 -6.79 3.00
C ASN A 137 -4.35 -7.02 3.73
N MET A 138 -3.48 -6.04 3.72
CA MET A 138 -2.22 -6.05 4.45
C MET A 138 -2.11 -4.76 5.27
N THR A 139 -1.82 -4.89 6.56
CA THR A 139 -1.48 -3.74 7.42
C THR A 139 -0.13 -3.98 8.09
N MET A 140 0.84 -3.11 7.84
CA MET A 140 2.13 -3.10 8.51
C MET A 140 2.14 -2.03 9.60
N TYR A 141 2.08 -2.47 10.85
CA TYR A 141 2.26 -1.61 12.03
C TYR A 141 3.76 -1.39 12.33
N GLY A 142 4.59 -2.35 11.92
CA GLY A 142 6.03 -2.40 12.16
C GLY A 142 6.63 -3.62 11.48
N GLY A 143 7.72 -4.14 12.04
CA GLY A 143 8.37 -5.36 11.56
C GLY A 143 9.16 -5.15 10.27
N GLU A 144 9.63 -6.26 9.71
CA GLU A 144 10.47 -6.28 8.51
C GLU A 144 9.88 -7.24 7.48
N VAL A 145 9.82 -6.80 6.22
CA VAL A 145 9.54 -7.65 5.06
C VAL A 145 10.77 -7.60 4.17
N GLY A 146 11.25 -8.77 3.71
CA GLY A 146 12.41 -8.83 2.82
C GLY A 146 12.15 -8.22 1.43
N ASP A 147 13.17 -8.34 0.57
CA ASP A 147 13.13 -7.85 -0.81
C ASP A 147 12.03 -8.51 -1.64
N ASP A 148 11.71 -7.92 -2.80
CA ASP A 148 10.82 -8.44 -3.84
C ASP A 148 9.40 -8.75 -3.35
N MET A 149 8.92 -8.05 -2.31
CA MET A 149 7.54 -8.16 -1.88
C MET A 149 6.58 -7.77 -3.02
N ARG A 150 5.54 -8.58 -3.27
CA ARG A 150 4.48 -8.25 -4.22
C ARG A 150 3.11 -8.35 -3.58
N MET A 151 2.32 -7.28 -3.72
CA MET A 151 0.90 -7.31 -3.38
C MET A 151 0.04 -7.14 -4.63
N PHE A 152 -0.97 -7.99 -4.76
CA PHE A 152 -1.92 -8.02 -5.87
C PHE A 152 -3.34 -7.81 -5.32
N GLY A 153 -4.04 -6.79 -5.81
CA GLY A 153 -5.40 -6.50 -5.36
C GLY A 153 -5.50 -5.91 -3.95
N GLY A 154 -6.70 -5.44 -3.60
CA GLY A 154 -7.06 -5.13 -2.22
C GLY A 154 -6.41 -3.89 -1.64
N THR A 155 -6.09 -3.91 -0.34
CA THR A 155 -5.58 -2.73 0.38
C THR A 155 -4.29 -3.03 1.10
N PHE A 156 -3.28 -2.18 0.90
CA PHE A 156 -2.04 -2.18 1.67
C PHE A 156 -1.90 -0.89 2.46
N VAL A 157 -1.85 -0.99 3.79
CA VAL A 157 -1.60 0.13 4.70
C VAL A 157 -0.26 -0.06 5.41
N MET A 158 0.67 0.88 5.23
CA MET A 158 1.96 0.91 5.91
C MET A 158 2.01 2.08 6.90
N LEU A 159 2.03 1.74 8.19
CA LEU A 159 2.12 2.68 9.31
C LEU A 159 3.54 2.79 9.88
N GLY A 160 4.35 1.75 9.68
CA GLY A 160 5.73 1.64 10.16
C GLY A 160 6.42 0.39 9.58
N GLY A 161 7.62 0.09 10.11
CA GLY A 161 8.42 -1.07 9.70
C GLY A 161 9.34 -0.80 8.50
N SER A 162 9.93 -1.86 7.97
CA SER A 162 10.76 -1.82 6.77
C SER A 162 10.33 -2.86 5.75
N ILE A 163 10.46 -2.52 4.47
CA ILE A 163 10.39 -3.43 3.34
C ILE A 163 11.70 -3.30 2.57
N GLY A 164 12.26 -4.41 2.13
CA GLY A 164 13.44 -4.44 1.27
C GLY A 164 13.22 -3.84 -0.13
N ASP A 165 14.17 -4.11 -1.02
CA ASP A 165 14.19 -3.58 -2.38
C ASP A 165 13.19 -4.30 -3.30
N GLY A 166 12.84 -3.70 -4.43
CA GLY A 166 12.09 -4.36 -5.50
C GLY A 166 10.63 -4.65 -5.15
N ALA A 167 10.14 -4.08 -4.05
CA ALA A 167 8.75 -4.18 -3.65
C ALA A 167 7.81 -3.66 -4.74
N GLY A 168 6.59 -4.19 -4.82
CA GLY A 168 5.61 -3.67 -5.76
C GLY A 168 4.17 -3.98 -5.42
N THR A 169 3.30 -3.06 -5.82
CA THR A 169 1.85 -3.17 -5.66
C THR A 169 1.17 -3.16 -7.03
N ASP A 170 0.35 -4.18 -7.28
CA ASP A 170 -0.40 -4.38 -8.51
C ASP A 170 -1.89 -4.38 -8.18
N GLY A 171 -2.69 -3.54 -8.82
CA GLY A 171 -4.12 -3.48 -8.54
C GLY A 171 -4.48 -3.27 -7.07
N THR A 172 -3.59 -2.70 -6.26
CA THR A 172 -3.71 -2.56 -4.80
C THR A 172 -3.87 -1.09 -4.43
N THR A 173 -4.81 -0.77 -3.55
CA THR A 173 -4.89 0.55 -2.92
C THR A 173 -3.80 0.67 -1.85
N PHE A 174 -2.79 1.49 -2.10
CA PHE A 174 -1.62 1.61 -1.21
C PHE A 174 -1.67 2.90 -0.40
N THR A 175 -1.52 2.83 0.92
CA THR A 175 -1.40 4.00 1.81
C THR A 175 -0.18 3.87 2.70
N MET A 176 0.68 4.90 2.72
CA MET A 176 1.86 4.98 3.56
C MET A 176 1.83 6.24 4.42
N THR A 177 2.01 6.07 5.74
CA THR A 177 2.10 7.17 6.71
C THR A 177 3.42 7.15 7.49
N GLY A 178 4.19 6.07 7.39
CA GLY A 178 5.48 5.89 8.05
C GLY A 178 6.20 4.63 7.57
N GLY A 179 7.38 4.36 8.13
CA GLY A 179 8.24 3.24 7.77
C GLY A 179 9.20 3.53 6.61
N THR A 180 9.89 2.48 6.14
CA THR A 180 10.87 2.56 5.05
C THR A 180 10.62 1.48 4.01
N ILE A 181 10.63 1.85 2.74
CA ILE A 181 10.69 0.90 1.61
C ILE A 181 12.04 1.13 0.92
N GLY A 182 12.73 0.04 0.56
CA GLY A 182 13.99 0.10 -0.19
C GLY A 182 13.84 0.64 -1.60
N ASP A 183 14.84 0.35 -2.43
CA ASP A 183 14.92 0.87 -3.79
C ASP A 183 13.97 0.12 -4.73
N ARG A 184 13.70 0.69 -5.91
CA ARG A 184 12.92 0.05 -6.99
C ARG A 184 11.47 -0.27 -6.60
N PHE A 185 10.91 0.49 -5.67
CA PHE A 185 9.50 0.35 -5.31
C PHE A 185 8.60 0.72 -6.50
N THR A 186 7.68 -0.16 -6.89
CA THR A 186 6.75 0.10 -8.00
C THR A 186 5.29 0.12 -7.53
N THR A 187 4.56 1.21 -7.81
CA THR A 187 3.14 1.33 -7.44
C THR A 187 2.20 1.28 -8.64
N GLY A 188 1.11 0.54 -8.51
CA GLY A 188 -0.03 0.57 -9.42
C GLY A 188 0.25 -0.15 -10.74
N THR A 189 1.02 -1.24 -10.70
CA THR A 189 1.19 -2.08 -11.89
C THR A 189 -0.10 -2.83 -12.23
N GLY A 190 -0.17 -3.37 -13.45
CA GLY A 190 -1.21 -4.32 -13.86
C GLY A 190 -2.40 -3.70 -14.58
N PHE A 191 -3.46 -4.50 -14.71
CA PHE A 191 -4.69 -4.14 -15.44
C PHE A 191 -5.59 -3.16 -14.67
N PHE A 192 -5.37 -3.01 -13.36
CA PHE A 192 -6.22 -2.21 -12.48
C PHE A 192 -5.43 -1.05 -11.90
N LEU A 193 -5.70 0.16 -12.39
CA LEU A 193 -5.11 1.38 -11.83
C LEU A 193 -5.79 1.71 -10.50
N GLN A 194 -5.14 1.38 -9.38
CA GLN A 194 -5.61 1.74 -8.05
C GLN A 194 -4.90 3.00 -7.51
N PRO A 195 -5.57 3.77 -6.63
CA PRO A 195 -4.95 4.90 -5.96
C PRO A 195 -3.80 4.48 -5.04
N PHE A 196 -2.81 5.35 -4.93
CA PHE A 196 -1.92 5.35 -3.79
C PHE A 196 -1.84 6.72 -3.10
N ALA A 197 -1.50 6.70 -1.82
CA ALA A 197 -1.29 7.90 -1.01
C ALA A 197 -0.07 7.72 -0.08
N ILE A 198 0.91 8.60 -0.20
CA ILE A 198 2.09 8.64 0.67
C ILE A 198 2.08 9.98 1.40
N SER A 199 2.02 9.93 2.73
CA SER A 199 1.97 11.12 3.59
C SER A 199 3.14 11.20 4.58
N GLY A 200 4.01 10.20 4.59
CA GLY A 200 5.18 10.10 5.46
C GLY A 200 6.01 8.85 5.15
N GLY A 201 7.11 8.68 5.88
CA GLY A 201 8.05 7.57 5.69
C GLY A 201 9.18 7.89 4.71
N ILE A 202 9.94 6.86 4.34
CA ILE A 202 11.08 6.93 3.42
C ILE A 202 10.88 5.88 2.33
N ILE A 203 10.98 6.27 1.08
CA ILE A 203 11.12 5.36 -0.07
C ILE A 203 12.51 5.60 -0.63
N GLY A 204 13.23 4.51 -0.93
CA GLY A 204 14.54 4.54 -1.55
C GLY A 204 14.53 5.13 -2.97
N ASP A 205 15.57 4.81 -3.71
CA ASP A 205 15.76 5.29 -5.08
C ASP A 205 14.86 4.51 -6.06
N GLU A 206 14.66 5.05 -7.25
CA GLU A 206 13.92 4.42 -8.35
C GLU A 206 12.44 4.11 -8.03
N LEU A 207 11.77 4.97 -7.26
CA LEU A 207 10.31 4.90 -7.11
C LEU A 207 9.63 5.00 -8.48
N ARG A 208 8.92 3.95 -8.90
CA ARG A 208 8.20 3.92 -10.17
C ARG A 208 6.69 3.95 -9.97
N ILE A 209 6.05 4.96 -10.55
CA ILE A 209 4.61 5.16 -10.52
C ILE A 209 4.01 4.80 -11.87
N THR A 210 3.16 3.76 -11.91
CA THR A 210 2.40 3.39 -13.13
C THR A 210 0.91 3.70 -13.02
N GLY A 211 0.41 3.95 -11.80
CA GLY A 211 -0.98 4.28 -11.50
C GLY A 211 -1.25 5.78 -11.32
N TRP A 212 -2.20 6.10 -10.44
CA TRP A 212 -2.47 7.47 -10.02
C TRP A 212 -2.41 7.57 -8.50
N GLY A 213 -1.94 8.69 -7.99
CA GLY A 213 -1.81 8.87 -6.55
C GLY A 213 -1.24 10.20 -6.12
N THR A 214 -0.99 10.29 -4.82
CA THR A 214 -0.55 11.53 -4.17
C THR A 214 0.64 11.29 -3.25
N ILE A 215 1.55 12.26 -3.20
CA ILE A 215 2.61 12.38 -2.21
C ILE A 215 2.44 13.72 -1.50
N SER A 216 2.14 13.69 -0.21
CA SER A 216 1.91 14.87 0.63
C SER A 216 2.94 15.05 1.74
N GLY A 217 3.91 14.15 1.84
CA GLY A 217 4.98 14.18 2.83
C GLY A 217 5.91 12.97 2.70
N GLY A 218 6.91 12.90 3.58
CA GLY A 218 7.92 11.85 3.59
C GLY A 218 9.18 12.21 2.78
N VAL A 219 10.00 11.19 2.52
CA VAL A 219 11.21 11.29 1.69
C VAL A 219 11.12 10.27 0.58
N VAL A 220 11.34 10.72 -0.66
CA VAL A 220 11.54 9.86 -1.83
C VAL A 220 12.99 10.04 -2.28
N GLY A 221 13.68 8.94 -2.55
CA GLY A 221 15.05 8.95 -3.04
C GLY A 221 15.19 9.55 -4.44
N ALA A 222 16.30 9.23 -5.08
CA ALA A 222 16.59 9.63 -6.45
C ALA A 222 15.74 8.86 -7.47
N ASP A 223 15.74 9.35 -8.71
CA ASP A 223 15.22 8.65 -9.89
C ASP A 223 13.71 8.28 -9.82
N LEU A 224 12.89 9.15 -9.23
CA LEU A 224 11.43 9.05 -9.29
C LEU A 224 10.95 8.98 -10.74
N MET A 225 10.32 7.88 -11.13
CA MET A 225 9.76 7.67 -12.46
C MET A 225 8.23 7.74 -12.43
N VAL A 226 7.64 8.69 -13.15
CA VAL A 226 6.19 8.75 -13.42
C VAL A 226 5.93 8.23 -14.83
N ASP A 227 5.47 7.00 -14.93
CA ASP A 227 5.31 6.29 -16.20
C ASP A 227 4.21 6.92 -17.08
N ARG A 228 4.10 6.45 -18.32
CA ARG A 228 3.04 6.87 -19.26
C ARG A 228 1.67 6.64 -18.66
N LEU A 229 0.75 7.57 -18.93
CA LEU A 229 -0.63 7.56 -18.41
C LEU A 229 -0.74 7.66 -16.88
N ALA A 230 0.37 7.54 -16.15
CA ALA A 230 0.40 7.70 -14.71
C ALA A 230 0.11 9.16 -14.33
N ARG A 231 -0.46 9.36 -13.14
CA ARG A 231 -0.81 10.68 -12.62
C ARG A 231 -0.34 10.82 -11.19
N LEU A 232 0.68 11.62 -10.98
CA LEU A 232 1.21 11.92 -9.67
C LEU A 232 0.86 13.35 -9.27
N SER A 233 0.30 13.54 -8.08
CA SER A 233 0.19 14.86 -7.46
C SER A 233 1.10 14.97 -6.24
N ILE A 234 1.95 15.99 -6.21
CA ILE A 234 2.89 16.26 -5.13
C ILE A 234 2.46 17.54 -4.41
N SER A 235 2.36 17.47 -3.09
CA SER A 235 1.99 18.61 -2.24
C SER A 235 2.93 18.79 -1.05
N GLY A 236 3.88 17.89 -0.87
CA GLY A 236 4.88 17.99 0.19
C GLY A 236 5.91 16.87 0.14
N GLY A 237 6.82 16.89 1.12
CA GLY A 237 7.92 15.94 1.26
C GLY A 237 9.25 16.43 0.70
N ALA A 238 10.25 15.56 0.74
CA ALA A 238 11.58 15.77 0.16
C ALA A 238 11.85 14.74 -0.94
N PHE A 239 12.53 15.16 -1.99
CA PHE A 239 12.81 14.35 -3.17
C PHE A 239 14.30 14.38 -3.49
N GLY A 240 14.85 13.23 -3.89
CA GLY A 240 16.16 13.16 -4.53
C GLY A 240 16.14 13.74 -5.95
N SER A 241 17.31 13.77 -6.58
CA SER A 241 17.47 14.17 -7.98
C SER A 241 16.94 13.11 -8.95
N GLY A 242 16.70 13.47 -10.21
CA GLY A 242 16.45 12.51 -11.28
C GLY A 242 14.98 12.24 -11.56
N ILE A 243 14.11 13.23 -11.35
CA ILE A 243 12.68 13.07 -11.62
C ILE A 243 12.44 12.87 -13.12
N HIS A 244 11.86 11.73 -13.45
CA HIS A 244 11.72 11.24 -14.82
C HIS A 244 10.25 11.04 -15.19
N VAL A 245 9.75 11.84 -16.14
CA VAL A 245 8.40 11.73 -16.68
C VAL A 245 8.50 11.49 -18.20
N PRO A 246 8.78 10.24 -18.62
CA PRO A 246 8.95 9.91 -20.02
C PRO A 246 7.64 9.96 -20.80
N ALA A 247 7.77 9.91 -22.13
CA ALA A 247 6.67 9.64 -23.03
C ALA A 247 7.04 8.52 -23.99
N TYR A 248 6.04 7.80 -24.48
CA TYR A 248 6.20 6.65 -25.37
C TYR A 248 5.26 6.77 -26.56
N ASP A 249 5.75 6.36 -27.72
CA ASP A 249 4.93 6.17 -28.90
C ASP A 249 4.14 4.86 -28.76
N THR A 250 2.81 4.96 -28.78
CA THR A 250 1.89 3.82 -28.69
C THR A 250 1.47 3.29 -30.07
N GLY A 251 1.90 3.92 -31.17
CA GLY A 251 1.36 3.73 -32.51
C GLY A 251 0.06 4.49 -32.77
N GLU A 252 -0.65 4.90 -31.72
CA GLU A 252 -1.83 5.79 -31.78
C GLU A 252 -1.47 7.25 -31.44
N GLY A 253 -0.27 7.48 -30.92
CA GLY A 253 0.25 8.79 -30.55
C GLY A 253 1.34 8.69 -29.49
N ILE A 254 1.96 9.82 -29.18
CA ILE A 254 2.94 9.91 -28.10
C ILE A 254 2.21 10.27 -26.81
N VAL A 255 2.38 9.45 -25.78
CA VAL A 255 1.70 9.59 -24.50
C VAL A 255 2.71 9.67 -23.36
N GLY A 256 2.65 10.74 -22.57
CA GLY A 256 3.45 10.92 -21.36
C GLY A 256 2.68 10.70 -20.06
N GLY A 257 3.40 10.76 -18.95
CA GLY A 257 2.83 10.87 -17.61
C GLY A 257 2.28 12.27 -17.32
N THR A 258 1.57 12.42 -16.19
CA THR A 258 1.15 13.70 -15.64
C THR A 258 1.72 13.89 -14.25
N LEU A 259 2.41 15.01 -14.04
CA LEU A 259 2.91 15.48 -12.75
C LEU A 259 2.17 16.78 -12.40
N ASN A 260 1.50 16.79 -11.25
CA ASN A 260 0.81 17.96 -10.71
C ASN A 260 1.50 18.40 -9.43
N LEU A 261 1.85 19.68 -9.31
CA LEU A 261 2.43 20.25 -8.09
C LEU A 261 1.41 21.17 -7.42
N LEU A 262 1.20 20.97 -6.12
CA LEU A 262 0.45 21.90 -5.27
C LEU A 262 1.48 22.73 -4.51
N VAL A 263 1.50 24.03 -4.78
CA VAL A 263 2.58 24.92 -4.36
C VAL A 263 2.04 26.14 -3.63
N THR A 264 2.89 26.81 -2.85
CA THR A 264 2.66 28.17 -2.31
C THR A 264 3.48 29.23 -3.05
N ALA A 265 4.53 28.83 -3.78
CA ALA A 265 5.35 29.70 -4.61
C ALA A 265 5.96 28.91 -5.79
N LEU A 266 6.18 29.58 -6.91
CA LEU A 266 6.80 29.02 -8.12
C LEU A 266 7.74 30.06 -8.74
N LEU A 267 8.96 29.64 -9.06
CA LEU A 267 9.93 30.38 -9.84
C LEU A 267 10.40 29.51 -11.02
N ILE A 268 10.77 30.16 -12.12
CA ILE A 268 11.50 29.52 -13.21
C ILE A 268 12.74 30.36 -13.49
N ASP A 269 13.91 29.74 -13.43
CA ASP A 269 15.22 30.39 -13.54
C ASP A 269 15.34 31.61 -12.60
N GLY A 270 14.95 31.43 -11.34
CA GLY A 270 14.91 32.49 -10.32
C GLY A 270 13.86 33.58 -10.55
N THR A 271 13.05 33.51 -11.62
CA THR A 271 12.00 34.50 -11.92
C THR A 271 10.65 34.04 -11.37
N PRO A 272 9.99 34.81 -10.48
CA PRO A 272 8.69 34.43 -9.95
C PRO A 272 7.60 34.34 -11.02
N ILE A 273 6.80 33.27 -10.96
CA ILE A 273 5.62 33.09 -11.80
C ILE A 273 4.37 33.46 -10.99
N THR A 274 3.55 34.37 -11.52
CA THR A 274 2.28 34.73 -10.88
C THR A 274 1.25 33.63 -11.11
N LEU A 275 0.70 33.09 -10.03
CA LEU A 275 -0.36 32.08 -10.05
C LEU A 275 -1.64 32.64 -9.44
N THR A 276 -2.79 32.30 -10.01
CA THR A 276 -4.09 32.55 -9.38
C THR A 276 -4.44 31.36 -8.47
N PRO A 277 -4.82 31.59 -7.20
CA PRO A 277 -5.23 30.50 -6.31
C PRO A 277 -6.35 29.64 -6.91
N GLY A 278 -6.16 28.32 -6.91
CA GLY A 278 -7.13 27.34 -7.44
C GLY A 278 -7.16 27.20 -8.97
N GLU A 279 -6.42 28.03 -9.72
CA GLU A 279 -6.23 27.82 -11.16
C GLU A 279 -5.01 26.93 -11.42
N THR A 280 -5.14 26.03 -12.39
CA THR A 280 -4.05 25.16 -12.83
C THR A 280 -3.28 25.83 -13.97
N LEU A 281 -2.00 26.10 -13.74
CA LEU A 281 -1.06 26.51 -14.78
C LEU A 281 -0.38 25.26 -15.39
N GLN A 282 -0.41 25.12 -16.70
CA GLN A 282 0.43 24.14 -17.39
C GLN A 282 1.80 24.76 -17.69
N VAL A 283 2.86 24.13 -17.20
CA VAL A 283 4.24 24.58 -17.45
C VAL A 283 4.70 24.00 -18.78
N SER A 284 4.81 24.85 -19.80
CA SER A 284 5.27 24.48 -21.14
C SER A 284 6.78 24.67 -21.36
N GLN A 285 7.45 25.45 -20.51
CA GLN A 285 8.89 25.69 -20.61
C GLN A 285 9.68 24.38 -20.42
N ARG A 286 10.71 24.20 -21.25
CA ARG A 286 11.61 23.04 -21.27
C ARG A 286 13.01 23.52 -21.71
N GLY A 287 13.94 22.59 -21.90
CA GLY A 287 15.27 22.87 -22.43
C GLY A 287 16.28 23.25 -21.35
N GLY A 288 16.16 22.66 -20.15
CA GLY A 288 17.13 22.84 -19.07
C GLY A 288 16.84 24.01 -18.13
N ALA A 289 15.68 24.65 -18.26
CA ALA A 289 15.22 25.66 -17.30
C ALA A 289 15.08 25.05 -15.90
N LEU A 290 15.46 25.78 -14.86
CA LEU A 290 15.30 25.34 -13.47
C LEU A 290 13.91 25.75 -12.98
N LEU A 291 13.10 24.78 -12.58
CA LEU A 291 11.86 25.02 -11.83
C LEU A 291 12.16 24.94 -10.34
N GLU A 292 11.83 26.00 -9.62
CA GLU A 292 11.96 26.08 -8.17
C GLU A 292 10.56 26.32 -7.59
N ALA A 293 10.16 25.54 -6.61
CA ALA A 293 8.86 25.66 -5.98
C ALA A 293 8.95 25.51 -4.47
N THR A 294 8.00 26.14 -3.78
CA THR A 294 7.68 25.81 -2.39
C THR A 294 6.38 25.03 -2.40
N LEU A 295 6.41 23.78 -1.95
CA LEU A 295 5.24 22.90 -1.93
C LEU A 295 4.22 23.35 -0.87
N ALA A 296 3.02 22.75 -0.88
CA ALA A 296 1.93 23.11 0.02
C ALA A 296 2.25 22.89 1.51
N ASP A 297 3.14 21.94 1.84
CA ASP A 297 3.66 21.72 3.20
C ASP A 297 4.81 22.67 3.59
N GLY A 298 5.26 23.53 2.67
CA GLY A 298 6.35 24.47 2.85
C GLY A 298 7.73 23.93 2.47
N SER A 299 7.86 22.66 2.03
CA SER A 299 9.15 22.11 1.63
C SER A 299 9.62 22.69 0.28
N PRO A 300 10.94 22.81 0.06
CA PRO A 300 11.47 23.19 -1.25
C PRO A 300 11.37 22.02 -2.23
N PHE A 301 11.16 22.33 -3.50
CA PHE A 301 11.16 21.37 -4.61
C PHE A 301 11.84 22.00 -5.81
N GLU A 302 12.82 21.30 -6.38
CA GLU A 302 13.63 21.78 -7.50
C GLU A 302 13.76 20.69 -8.55
N ILE A 303 13.54 21.03 -9.82
CA ILE A 303 13.81 20.13 -10.95
C ILE A 303 14.32 20.92 -12.16
N VAL A 304 15.22 20.30 -12.93
CA VAL A 304 15.63 20.79 -14.24
C VAL A 304 14.67 20.30 -15.33
N LEU A 305 14.08 21.21 -16.08
CA LEU A 305 13.08 20.92 -17.11
C LEU A 305 13.72 20.48 -18.43
N ASN A 306 14.52 19.40 -18.41
CA ASN A 306 15.06 18.81 -19.63
C ASN A 306 13.97 18.08 -20.42
N ASP A 307 13.90 18.29 -21.72
CA ASP A 307 13.04 17.56 -22.67
C ASP A 307 13.74 16.35 -23.31
N THR A 308 15.06 16.24 -23.11
CA THR A 308 15.88 15.12 -23.52
C THR A 308 16.40 14.38 -22.29
N ARG A 309 16.46 13.04 -22.39
CA ARG A 309 16.95 12.22 -21.30
C ARG A 309 18.47 12.35 -21.20
N ILE A 310 18.94 12.88 -20.08
CA ILE A 310 20.34 12.89 -19.68
C ILE A 310 20.47 12.01 -18.44
N GLN A 311 21.43 11.09 -18.43
CA GLN A 311 21.60 10.16 -17.32
C GLN A 311 21.89 10.90 -16.00
N GLY A 312 21.16 10.57 -14.95
CA GLY A 312 21.30 11.18 -13.62
C GLY A 312 20.78 12.62 -13.52
N GLN A 313 20.05 13.11 -14.52
CA GLN A 313 19.36 14.40 -14.46
C GLN A 313 17.86 14.21 -14.56
N ASP A 314 17.12 15.21 -14.12
CA ASP A 314 15.68 15.28 -14.33
C ASP A 314 15.37 15.29 -15.83
N HIS A 315 14.26 14.66 -16.22
CA HIS A 315 13.74 14.74 -17.58
C HIS A 315 12.22 14.66 -17.58
N ILE A 316 11.62 15.73 -18.11
CA ILE A 316 10.19 15.90 -18.29
C ILE A 316 9.93 16.00 -19.78
N SER A 317 9.48 14.90 -20.39
CA SER A 317 9.22 14.84 -21.83
C SER A 317 8.34 16.02 -22.29
N SER A 318 8.57 16.52 -23.50
CA SER A 318 7.70 17.53 -24.12
C SER A 318 6.25 17.07 -24.29
N HIS A 319 6.00 15.75 -24.26
CA HIS A 319 4.67 15.15 -24.31
C HIS A 319 4.11 14.80 -22.91
N ALA A 320 4.90 14.97 -21.85
CA ALA A 320 4.43 14.85 -20.48
C ALA A 320 3.73 16.14 -20.04
N ARG A 321 2.73 16.00 -19.17
CA ARG A 321 1.99 17.13 -18.62
C ARG A 321 2.56 17.48 -17.25
N LEU A 322 3.17 18.65 -17.14
CA LEU A 322 3.52 19.26 -15.87
C LEU A 322 2.54 20.39 -15.58
N THR A 323 1.82 20.29 -14.47
CA THR A 323 0.91 21.33 -14.02
C THR A 323 1.21 21.77 -12.60
N VAL A 324 0.87 23.02 -12.30
CA VAL A 324 1.08 23.63 -11.00
C VAL A 324 -0.20 24.35 -10.59
N MET A 325 -0.60 24.18 -9.33
CA MET A 325 -1.75 24.87 -8.75
C MET A 325 -1.33 25.55 -7.45
N LEU A 326 -1.58 26.85 -7.37
CA LEU A 326 -1.36 27.60 -6.13
C LEU A 326 -2.44 27.23 -5.12
N VAL A 327 -2.01 26.76 -3.95
CA VAL A 327 -2.89 26.52 -2.80
C VAL A 327 -2.62 27.55 -1.71
N PRO A 328 -3.63 27.92 -0.90
CA PRO A 328 -3.41 28.79 0.24
C PRO A 328 -2.35 28.19 1.15
N ALA A 329 -1.39 29.02 1.59
CA ALA A 329 -0.46 28.62 2.63
C ALA A 329 -1.24 28.12 3.85
N PRO A 330 -0.79 27.04 4.53
CA PRO A 330 -1.44 26.58 5.74
C PRO A 330 -1.49 27.75 6.72
N ASN A 331 -2.69 28.06 7.23
CA ASN A 331 -2.85 29.18 8.15
C ASN A 331 -1.94 28.95 9.36
N ALA A 332 -1.29 30.01 9.86
CA ALA A 332 -0.34 29.89 10.98
C ALA A 332 -0.97 29.21 12.23
N ALA A 333 -2.29 29.32 12.37
CA ALA A 333 -3.06 28.62 13.39
C ALA A 333 -2.97 27.09 13.27
N ALA A 334 -3.07 26.51 12.07
CA ALA A 334 -2.91 25.08 11.85
C ALA A 334 -1.49 24.63 12.20
N LEU A 335 -0.47 25.38 11.77
CA LEU A 335 0.93 25.11 12.10
C LEU A 335 1.20 25.10 13.61
N LEU A 336 0.62 26.04 14.36
CA LEU A 336 0.76 26.10 15.82
C LEU A 336 0.11 24.90 16.52
N VAL A 337 -1.03 24.41 16.01
CA VAL A 337 -1.69 23.22 16.56
C VAL A 337 -0.83 21.97 16.35
N PHE A 338 -0.28 21.78 15.15
CA PHE A 338 0.59 20.62 14.87
C PHE A 338 1.92 20.67 15.61
N GLY A 339 2.57 21.84 15.65
CA GLY A 339 3.80 22.05 16.43
C GLY A 339 3.59 21.83 17.93
N GLY A 340 2.45 22.28 18.47
CA GLY A 340 2.07 22.06 19.87
C GLY A 340 1.87 20.58 20.21
N ILE A 341 1.25 19.80 19.32
CA ILE A 341 1.04 18.36 19.52
C ILE A 341 2.37 17.59 19.51
N LEU A 342 3.27 17.89 18.58
CA LEU A 342 4.60 17.26 18.53
C LEU A 342 5.44 17.58 19.77
N ALA A 343 5.42 18.84 20.22
CA ALA A 343 6.09 19.24 21.45
C ALA A 343 5.50 18.57 22.71
N ALA A 344 4.17 18.42 22.77
CA ALA A 344 3.49 17.75 23.89
C ALA A 344 3.76 16.23 23.92
N ARG A 345 3.84 15.56 22.75
CA ARG A 345 4.13 14.13 22.66
C ARG A 345 5.55 13.80 23.11
N ARG A 346 6.52 14.68 22.83
CA ARG A 346 7.92 14.54 23.26
C ARG A 346 8.10 14.59 24.78
N ARG A 347 7.20 15.27 25.51
CA ARG A 347 7.25 15.37 26.99
C ARG A 347 6.65 14.15 27.73
N ARG A 348 5.96 13.24 27.04
CA ARG A 348 5.34 12.06 27.69
C ARG A 348 6.21 10.80 27.66
N CYS A 349 7.35 10.85 26.97
CA CYS A 349 8.30 9.73 26.88
C CYS A 349 9.64 10.03 27.56
N SER A 350 9.70 11.07 28.39
CA SER A 350 10.81 11.42 29.29
C SER A 350 10.33 11.33 30.73
#